data_AF-A0AA51YJ98-F1
#
_entry.id   AF-A0AA51YJ98-F1
#
_cell.length_a   1.000
_cell.length_b   1.000
_cell.length_c   1.000
_cell.angle_alpha   90.00
_cell.angle_beta   90.00
_cell.angle_gamma   90.00
#
_symmetry.space_group_name_H-M   'P 1'
#
loop_
_entity.id
_entity.type
_entity.pdbx_description
1 polymer ?
#
loop_
_entity_poly.entity_id
_entity_poly.type
_entity_poly.pdbx_seq_one_letter_code
_entity_poly.pdbx_strand_id
1 'polypeptide(L)'
;MDEQKKGKVLIVDDESMNIRLLEAYLMHEYDLISASGGIEALEKVEAHNPDIILLDVMMPDITGYEVCKTLKGSEKTRFIPIIMVTALSSLEDRIKGIEAGADDFLTKPLDRIEIKTRVGSLLRIKKLHDELIAERDQAQNYLDLAGVMLLVLDEKGIVRLINRKGSEILGYSEDEIIGNDWFDSYVPDIFREDAKEGFNNLLSRGSTENGNFEIPFLNSKQQKRIMSWNNIAIKDSEGNINGLLVSGEDITERLEAESKIRRANEYLDNLLKASPIAILSLDGKRKIVTANKNAADLLGYDVGELIARPIRNFADETDLLEFADKKDFGMDFFTKHGEKVLMNVSTSLLTDDGGKQGLIVALQDRSRLRGIFITPLTEDVEEDTNNNIVELESGYIYLSECEGPEQSYQAFSELVKGGKPGLCITRQNPDKIRNMYGITKTPIVWLTKNKINGQQSIDSTELFKIYPTIADFVNKVDDGVILMDGLEYLILDNDFLSVVKLIEQTNDTIMASSSRMVLQVDPNVLEKKEFHLLKRWMRSVSGDSIS
;
A
#
# COMPACT_ATOMS: atom_id res chain seq x y z
N MET A 1 -24.05 43.93 15.74
CA MET A 1 -25.41 44.09 16.26
C MET A 1 -26.21 42.98 15.60
N ASP A 2 -26.44 41.88 16.30
CA ASP A 2 -27.38 40.86 15.82
C ASP A 2 -28.76 41.49 15.80
N GLU A 3 -29.37 41.59 14.62
CA GLU A 3 -30.81 41.78 14.53
C GLU A 3 -31.45 40.56 15.19
N GLN A 4 -31.95 40.73 16.42
CA GLN A 4 -32.80 39.72 17.06
C GLN A 4 -33.98 39.46 16.12
N LYS A 5 -33.97 38.27 15.51
CA LYS A 5 -35.04 37.79 14.65
C LYS A 5 -36.37 37.94 15.41
N LYS A 6 -37.27 38.77 14.89
CA LYS A 6 -38.59 38.99 15.48
C LYS A 6 -39.40 37.71 15.37
N GLY A 7 -40.14 37.37 16.43
CA GLY A 7 -41.03 36.21 16.41
C GLY A 7 -42.15 36.42 15.38
N LYS A 8 -42.50 35.37 14.63
CA LYS A 8 -43.56 35.39 13.63
C LYS A 8 -44.91 35.07 14.27
N VAL A 9 -45.85 36.00 14.18
CA VAL A 9 -47.21 35.83 14.70
C VAL A 9 -48.17 35.69 13.51
N LEU A 10 -48.89 34.57 13.46
CA LEU A 10 -50.02 34.42 12.55
C LEU A 10 -51.31 34.89 13.24
N ILE A 11 -51.99 35.85 12.64
CA ILE A 11 -53.28 36.38 13.08
C ILE A 11 -54.36 35.85 12.15
N VAL A 12 -55.38 35.18 12.69
CA VAL A 12 -56.47 34.57 11.93
C VAL A 12 -57.80 35.07 12.46
N ASP A 13 -58.55 35.80 11.64
CA ASP A 13 -59.89 36.33 11.97
C ASP A 13 -60.61 36.65 10.65
N ASP A 14 -61.89 36.33 10.52
CA ASP A 14 -62.65 36.57 9.28
C ASP A 14 -63.03 38.05 9.09
N GLU A 15 -62.96 38.85 10.16
CA GLU A 15 -63.19 40.29 10.11
C GLU A 15 -61.87 41.07 9.93
N SER A 16 -61.72 41.71 8.77
CA SER A 16 -60.53 42.54 8.44
C SER A 16 -60.23 43.68 9.45
N MET A 17 -61.20 44.08 10.28
CA MET A 17 -61.01 45.09 11.31
C MET A 17 -60.26 44.51 12.52
N ASN A 18 -60.57 43.28 12.92
CA ASN A 18 -59.91 42.58 14.02
C ASN A 18 -58.46 42.26 13.66
N ILE A 19 -58.20 41.81 12.43
CA ILE A 19 -56.85 41.62 11.91
C ILE A 19 -56.05 42.91 12.05
N ARG A 20 -56.55 44.04 11.53
CA ARG A 20 -55.86 45.34 11.58
C ARG A 20 -55.62 45.83 13.00
N LEU A 21 -56.54 45.55 13.92
CA LEU A 21 -56.38 45.89 15.34
C LEU A 21 -55.23 45.11 15.98
N LEU A 22 -55.23 43.78 15.80
CA LEU A 22 -54.17 42.90 16.30
C LEU A 22 -52.82 43.24 15.66
N GLU A 23 -52.82 43.56 14.38
CA GLU A 23 -51.63 44.04 13.67
C GLU A 23 -51.08 45.31 14.30
N ALA A 24 -51.93 46.33 14.53
CA ALA A 24 -51.52 47.57 15.18
C ALA A 24 -50.97 47.35 16.60
N TYR A 25 -51.45 46.33 17.31
CA TYR A 25 -50.96 46.00 18.65
C TYR A 25 -49.58 45.35 18.64
N LEU A 26 -49.26 44.55 17.62
CA LEU A 26 -48.09 43.65 17.61
C LEU A 26 -46.99 44.01 16.60
N MET A 27 -47.28 44.83 15.57
CA MET A 27 -46.38 45.10 14.43
C MET A 27 -45.01 45.70 14.79
N HIS A 28 -44.88 46.34 15.96
CA HIS A 28 -43.62 46.93 16.39
C HIS A 28 -42.63 45.87 16.92
N GLU A 29 -43.12 44.78 17.49
CA GLU A 29 -42.32 43.76 18.20
C GLU A 29 -42.18 42.46 17.39
N TYR A 30 -43.14 42.15 16.54
CA TYR A 30 -43.24 40.86 15.86
C TYR A 30 -43.40 41.01 14.35
N ASP A 31 -43.01 39.97 13.62
CA ASP A 31 -43.29 39.83 12.19
C ASP A 31 -44.67 39.22 12.02
N LEU A 32 -45.56 39.91 11.33
CA LEU A 32 -46.97 39.55 11.28
C LEU A 32 -47.35 38.91 9.97
N ILE A 33 -48.12 37.84 10.07
CA ILE A 33 -48.79 37.18 8.96
C ILE A 33 -50.27 37.19 9.32
N SER A 34 -51.14 37.53 8.38
CA SER A 34 -52.58 37.53 8.61
C SER A 34 -53.27 36.51 7.71
N ALA A 35 -54.40 35.95 8.14
CA ALA A 35 -55.29 35.08 7.37
C ALA A 35 -56.74 35.43 7.69
N SER A 36 -57.63 35.29 6.71
CA SER A 36 -59.06 35.66 6.83
C SER A 36 -60.00 34.47 7.01
N GLY A 37 -59.46 33.27 7.23
CA GLY A 37 -60.22 32.05 7.45
C GLY A 37 -59.32 30.88 7.85
N GLY A 38 -59.93 29.80 8.31
CA GLY A 38 -59.19 28.65 8.82
C GLY A 38 -58.43 27.88 7.75
N ILE A 39 -58.96 27.79 6.52
CA ILE A 39 -58.28 27.11 5.40
C ILE A 39 -57.00 27.87 5.02
N GLU A 40 -57.11 29.20 4.85
CA GLU A 40 -55.96 30.06 4.55
C GLU A 40 -54.92 30.04 5.68
N ALA A 41 -55.36 29.92 6.94
CA ALA A 41 -54.46 29.79 8.07
C ALA A 41 -53.60 28.52 7.97
N LEU A 42 -54.19 27.36 7.64
CA LEU A 42 -53.45 26.11 7.47
C LEU A 42 -52.40 26.22 6.36
N GLU A 43 -52.77 26.79 5.20
CA GLU A 43 -51.84 27.05 4.10
C GLU A 43 -50.68 27.97 4.52
N LYS A 44 -50.99 29.03 5.27
CA LYS A 44 -49.98 29.99 5.75
C LYS A 44 -49.07 29.41 6.82
N VAL A 45 -49.55 28.50 7.67
CA VAL A 45 -48.71 27.78 8.63
C VAL A 45 -47.66 26.96 7.90
N GLU A 46 -48.07 26.19 6.88
CA GLU A 46 -47.15 25.36 6.09
C GLU A 46 -46.12 26.20 5.31
N ALA A 47 -46.55 27.32 4.72
CA ALA A 47 -45.67 28.18 3.92
C ALA A 47 -44.69 29.02 4.75
N HIS A 48 -45.10 29.48 5.95
CA HIS A 48 -44.34 30.51 6.67
C HIS A 48 -43.74 30.07 8.00
N ASN A 49 -44.20 28.94 8.56
CA ASN A 49 -43.81 28.41 9.87
C ASN A 49 -43.87 29.50 10.97
N PRO A 50 -45.07 29.94 11.37
CA PRO A 50 -45.23 30.93 12.43
C PRO A 50 -44.81 30.38 13.80
N ASP A 51 -44.33 31.26 14.67
CA ASP A 51 -43.88 30.92 16.02
C ASP A 51 -45.03 30.90 17.03
N ILE A 52 -46.15 31.55 16.71
CA ILE A 52 -47.40 31.55 17.49
C ILE A 52 -48.60 31.92 16.60
N ILE A 53 -49.79 31.43 16.96
CA ILE A 53 -51.03 31.70 16.22
C ILE A 53 -52.06 32.35 17.16
N LEU A 54 -52.63 33.47 16.74
CA LEU A 54 -53.84 34.05 17.30
C LEU A 54 -55.00 33.65 16.39
N LEU A 55 -55.93 32.85 16.91
CA LEU A 55 -56.93 32.16 16.09
C LEU A 55 -58.35 32.48 16.53
N ASP A 56 -59.15 33.10 15.66
CA ASP A 56 -60.59 33.23 15.93
C ASP A 56 -61.26 31.85 15.92
N VAL A 57 -62.21 31.68 16.82
CA VAL A 57 -63.04 30.47 16.93
C VAL A 57 -64.12 30.45 15.87
N MET A 58 -64.78 31.59 15.63
CA MET A 58 -65.93 31.69 14.74
C MET A 58 -65.47 32.18 13.37
N MET A 59 -65.40 31.27 12.40
CA MET A 59 -65.02 31.56 11.02
C MET A 59 -66.00 30.84 10.06
N PRO A 60 -66.24 31.38 8.86
CA PRO A 60 -67.26 30.88 7.95
C PRO A 60 -66.91 29.56 7.25
N ASP A 61 -65.62 29.19 7.19
CA ASP A 61 -65.13 28.00 6.48
C ASP A 61 -65.00 26.79 7.41
N ILE A 62 -63.97 26.77 8.26
CA ILE A 62 -63.74 25.76 9.28
C ILE A 62 -63.56 26.47 10.62
N THR A 63 -63.99 25.84 11.70
CA THR A 63 -63.92 26.48 13.01
C THR A 63 -62.49 26.57 13.52
N GLY A 64 -62.19 27.56 14.36
CA GLY A 64 -60.87 27.66 15.00
C GLY A 64 -60.50 26.41 15.82
N TYR A 65 -61.50 25.69 16.37
CA TYR A 65 -61.26 24.42 17.05
C TYR A 65 -60.75 23.32 16.11
N GLU A 66 -61.29 23.23 14.89
CA GLU A 66 -60.86 22.25 13.90
C GLU A 66 -59.44 22.57 13.37
N VAL A 67 -59.14 23.86 13.15
CA VAL A 67 -57.79 24.30 12.80
C VAL A 67 -56.81 23.96 13.91
N CYS A 68 -57.13 24.30 15.16
CA CYS A 68 -56.31 24.00 16.33
C CYS A 68 -56.01 22.51 16.45
N LYS A 69 -57.05 21.67 16.37
CA LYS A 69 -56.94 20.21 16.44
C LYS A 69 -56.07 19.65 15.30
N THR A 70 -56.21 20.18 14.09
CA THR A 70 -55.42 19.77 12.93
C THR A 70 -53.94 20.07 13.14
N LEU A 71 -53.62 21.29 13.58
CA LEU A 71 -52.24 21.72 13.83
C LEU A 71 -51.61 20.98 15.01
N LYS A 72 -52.36 20.72 16.08
CA LYS A 72 -51.89 19.96 17.24
C LYS A 72 -51.74 18.46 16.98
N GLY A 73 -52.41 17.92 15.97
CA GLY A 73 -52.28 16.53 15.54
C GLY A 73 -51.03 16.21 14.71
N SER A 74 -50.35 17.22 14.15
CA SER A 74 -49.17 17.04 13.29
C SER A 74 -47.87 17.22 14.06
N GLU A 75 -46.90 16.31 13.87
CA GLU A 75 -45.61 16.36 14.57
C GLU A 75 -44.83 17.66 14.31
N LYS A 76 -45.00 18.25 13.12
CA LYS A 76 -44.29 19.46 12.71
C LYS A 76 -44.85 20.72 13.36
N THR A 77 -46.15 20.75 13.66
CA THR A 77 -46.86 21.97 14.07
C THR A 77 -47.39 21.91 15.51
N ARG A 78 -47.38 20.73 16.15
CA ARG A 78 -47.97 20.54 17.49
C ARG A 78 -47.41 21.44 18.59
N PHE A 79 -46.17 21.90 18.44
CA PHE A 79 -45.52 22.78 19.40
C PHE A 79 -45.70 24.27 19.10
N ILE A 80 -46.34 24.65 17.99
CA ILE A 80 -46.71 26.04 17.76
C ILE A 80 -47.80 26.41 18.78
N PRO A 81 -47.58 27.42 19.64
CA PRO A 81 -48.60 27.85 20.59
C PRO A 81 -49.78 28.49 19.86
N ILE A 82 -51.00 28.16 20.28
CA ILE A 82 -52.24 28.67 19.72
C ILE A 82 -53.02 29.37 20.82
N ILE A 83 -53.23 30.68 20.67
CA ILE A 83 -54.12 31.46 21.52
C ILE A 83 -55.44 31.62 20.78
N MET A 84 -56.49 31.07 21.36
CA MET A 84 -57.83 31.19 20.81
C MET A 84 -58.42 32.56 21.18
N VAL A 85 -58.81 33.33 20.17
CA VAL A 85 -59.45 34.63 20.31
C VAL A 85 -60.95 34.41 20.14
N THR A 86 -61.76 34.74 21.14
CA THR A 86 -63.20 34.39 21.10
C THR A 86 -64.09 35.45 21.71
N ALA A 87 -65.29 35.64 21.14
CA ALA A 87 -66.38 36.37 21.78
C ALA A 87 -67.18 35.49 22.76
N LEU A 88 -66.92 34.18 22.78
CA LEU A 88 -67.61 33.22 23.62
C LEU A 88 -67.06 33.27 25.05
N SER A 89 -67.90 33.69 25.98
CA SER A 89 -67.56 33.81 27.41
C SER A 89 -68.04 32.63 28.26
N SER A 90 -68.66 31.62 27.63
CA SER A 90 -69.17 30.45 28.33
C SER A 90 -68.04 29.50 28.76
N LEU A 91 -68.25 28.80 29.86
CA LEU A 91 -67.31 27.77 30.35
C LEU A 91 -67.19 26.61 29.34
N GLU A 92 -68.26 26.28 28.62
CA GLU A 92 -68.29 25.19 27.64
C GLU A 92 -67.37 25.44 26.45
N ASP A 93 -67.29 26.69 25.97
CA ASP A 93 -66.46 27.04 24.81
C ASP A 93 -64.96 27.04 25.17
N ARG A 94 -64.62 27.32 26.43
CA ARG A 94 -63.26 27.16 26.95
C ARG A 94 -62.87 25.69 27.06
N ILE A 95 -63.79 24.83 27.53
CA ILE A 95 -63.56 23.38 27.62
C ILE A 95 -63.27 22.81 26.22
N LYS A 96 -64.09 23.15 25.21
CA LYS A 96 -63.87 22.71 23.82
C LYS A 96 -62.50 23.13 23.27
N GLY A 97 -62.04 24.33 23.61
CA GLY A 97 -60.73 24.80 23.19
C GLY A 97 -59.56 24.04 23.82
N ILE A 98 -59.68 23.73 25.12
CA ILE A 98 -58.67 22.92 25.83
C ILE A 98 -58.63 21.52 25.22
N GLU A 99 -59.79 20.92 24.96
CA GLU A 99 -59.90 19.60 24.30
C GLU A 99 -59.34 19.61 22.86
N ALA A 100 -59.41 20.74 22.16
CA ALA A 100 -58.79 20.91 20.85
C ALA A 100 -57.25 21.09 20.92
N GLY A 101 -56.69 21.35 22.10
CA GLY A 101 -55.26 21.50 22.33
C GLY A 101 -54.76 22.95 22.32
N ALA A 102 -55.64 23.95 22.49
CA ALA A 102 -55.23 25.35 22.59
C ALA A 102 -54.41 25.61 23.87
N ASP A 103 -53.38 26.46 23.75
CA ASP A 103 -52.46 26.74 24.85
C ASP A 103 -52.97 27.89 25.74
N ASP A 104 -53.76 28.81 25.18
CA ASP A 104 -54.36 29.91 25.93
C ASP A 104 -55.59 30.50 25.21
N PHE A 105 -56.30 31.41 25.89
CA PHE A 105 -57.51 32.05 25.40
C PHE A 105 -57.52 33.55 25.67
N LEU A 106 -58.07 34.31 24.73
CA LEU A 106 -58.35 35.74 24.83
C LEU A 106 -59.83 35.98 24.54
N THR A 107 -60.49 36.74 25.42
CA THR A 107 -61.91 37.08 25.26
C THR A 107 -62.04 38.47 24.65
N LYS A 108 -62.86 38.64 23.59
CA LYS A 108 -63.19 39.94 23.00
C LYS A 108 -64.10 40.73 23.98
N PRO A 109 -63.92 42.05 24.17
CA PRO A 109 -62.98 42.95 23.50
C PRO A 109 -61.55 42.79 24.02
N LEU A 110 -60.60 42.88 23.08
CA LEU A 110 -59.19 42.58 23.32
C LEU A 110 -58.44 43.75 23.98
N ASP A 111 -57.73 43.47 25.07
CA ASP A 111 -56.82 44.44 25.70
C ASP A 111 -55.38 44.29 25.17
N ARG A 112 -54.75 45.43 24.83
CA ARG A 112 -53.41 45.46 24.26
C ARG A 112 -52.34 44.91 25.20
N ILE A 113 -52.45 45.17 26.51
CA ILE A 113 -51.50 44.70 27.52
C ILE A 113 -51.65 43.19 27.68
N GLU A 114 -52.88 42.69 27.74
CA GLU A 114 -53.16 41.26 27.86
C GLU A 114 -52.60 40.47 26.68
N ILE A 115 -52.89 40.89 25.44
CA ILE A 115 -52.37 40.22 24.23
C ILE A 115 -50.84 40.17 24.26
N LYS A 116 -50.19 41.32 24.46
CA LYS A 116 -48.73 41.39 24.45
C LYS A 116 -48.10 40.49 25.51
N THR A 117 -48.70 40.44 26.70
CA THR A 117 -48.20 39.63 27.81
C THR A 117 -48.32 38.14 27.50
N ARG A 118 -49.46 37.69 26.97
CA ARG A 118 -49.69 36.26 26.63
C ARG A 118 -48.83 35.82 25.45
N VAL A 119 -48.81 36.62 24.37
CA VAL A 119 -47.97 36.36 23.19
C VAL A 119 -46.51 36.28 23.56
N GLY A 120 -45.99 37.26 24.31
CA GLY A 120 -44.59 37.27 24.74
C GLY A 120 -44.22 36.07 25.63
N SER A 121 -45.12 35.66 26.53
CA SER A 121 -44.90 34.52 27.43
C SER A 121 -44.82 33.20 26.66
N LEU A 122 -45.77 32.95 25.75
CA LEU A 122 -45.81 31.72 24.96
C LEU A 122 -44.67 31.66 23.93
N LEU A 123 -44.32 32.79 23.30
CA LEU A 123 -43.16 32.86 22.41
C LEU A 123 -41.85 32.58 23.14
N ARG A 124 -41.70 33.04 24.39
CA ARG A 124 -40.54 32.71 25.22
C ARG A 124 -40.44 31.21 25.48
N ILE A 125 -41.55 30.55 25.78
CA ILE A 125 -41.59 29.09 25.99
C ILE A 125 -41.23 28.36 24.69
N LYS A 126 -41.82 28.78 23.54
CA LYS A 126 -41.51 28.21 22.23
C LYS A 126 -40.03 28.33 21.89
N LYS A 127 -39.44 29.51 22.10
CA LYS A 127 -38.04 29.77 21.86
C LYS A 127 -37.12 28.84 22.69
N LEU A 128 -37.40 28.70 23.98
CA LEU A 128 -36.63 27.79 24.85
C LEU A 128 -36.73 26.33 24.39
N HIS A 129 -37.90 25.90 23.92
CA HIS A 129 -38.09 24.57 23.37
C HIS A 129 -37.30 24.35 22.07
N ASP A 130 -37.32 25.33 21.17
CA ASP A 130 -36.58 25.26 19.90
C ASP A 130 -35.06 25.30 20.11
N GLU A 131 -34.58 26.12 21.04
CA GLU A 131 -33.17 26.15 21.45
C GLU A 131 -32.72 24.80 22.01
N LEU A 132 -33.52 24.17 22.87
CA LEU A 132 -33.23 22.85 23.43
C LEU A 132 -33.16 21.77 22.34
N ILE A 133 -34.08 21.78 21.38
CA ILE A 133 -34.06 20.85 20.24
C ILE A 133 -32.81 21.09 19.40
N ALA A 134 -32.49 22.34 19.09
CA ALA A 134 -31.31 22.68 18.31
C ALA A 134 -30.01 22.24 19.00
N GLU A 135 -29.87 22.47 20.31
CA GLU A 135 -28.72 22.00 21.10
C GLU A 135 -28.61 20.47 21.09
N ARG A 136 -29.74 19.77 21.29
CA ARG A 136 -29.78 18.30 21.22
C ARG A 136 -29.34 17.80 19.85
N ASP A 137 -29.88 18.38 18.78
CA ASP A 137 -29.57 17.96 17.41
C ASP A 137 -28.12 18.30 17.04
N GLN A 138 -27.59 19.41 17.53
CA GLN A 138 -26.18 19.77 17.36
C GLN A 138 -25.26 18.81 18.11
N ALA A 139 -25.58 18.46 19.35
CA ALA A 139 -24.85 17.45 20.12
C ALA A 139 -24.84 16.10 19.38
N GLN A 140 -25.99 15.69 18.83
CA GLN A 140 -26.09 14.46 18.04
C GLN A 140 -25.21 14.53 16.77
N ASN A 141 -25.23 15.65 16.05
CA ASN A 141 -24.39 15.85 14.87
C ASN A 141 -22.88 15.79 15.17
N TYR A 142 -22.44 16.32 16.32
CA TYR A 142 -21.03 16.19 16.72
C TYR A 142 -20.62 14.74 16.95
N LEU A 143 -21.49 13.93 17.55
CA LEU A 143 -21.26 12.50 17.73
C LEU A 143 -21.22 11.75 16.40
N ASP A 144 -22.09 12.13 15.45
CA ASP A 144 -22.14 11.51 14.12
C ASP A 144 -20.91 11.87 13.27
N LEU A 145 -20.42 13.11 13.34
CA LEU A 145 -19.22 13.58 12.62
C LEU A 145 -17.92 12.93 13.10
N ALA A 146 -17.81 12.62 14.39
CA ALA A 146 -16.62 11.99 14.95
C ALA A 146 -16.41 10.55 14.46
N GLY A 147 -17.41 9.93 13.81
CA GLY A 147 -17.32 8.55 13.35
C GLY A 147 -17.31 7.51 14.49
N VAL A 148 -17.57 7.94 15.73
CA VAL A 148 -17.46 7.13 16.94
C VAL A 148 -18.80 6.44 17.22
N MET A 149 -18.77 5.12 17.37
CA MET A 149 -19.85 4.35 17.97
C MET A 149 -19.88 4.64 19.47
N LEU A 150 -21.03 5.04 19.99
CA LEU A 150 -21.28 5.11 21.44
C LEU A 150 -22.30 4.04 21.82
N LEU A 151 -21.97 3.28 22.85
CA LEU A 151 -22.74 2.16 23.34
C LEU A 151 -22.80 2.22 24.86
N VAL A 152 -23.98 2.03 25.44
CA VAL A 152 -24.15 1.87 26.89
C VAL A 152 -24.57 0.45 27.18
N LEU A 153 -23.79 -0.22 28.03
CA LEU A 153 -24.07 -1.57 28.52
C LEU A 153 -24.47 -1.51 30.00
N ASP A 154 -25.48 -2.29 30.39
CA ASP A 154 -25.77 -2.51 31.82
C ASP A 154 -24.83 -3.54 32.45
N GLU A 155 -24.96 -3.78 33.75
CA GLU A 155 -24.14 -4.74 34.52
C GLU A 155 -24.13 -6.17 33.95
N LYS A 156 -25.09 -6.54 33.11
CA LYS A 156 -25.19 -7.86 32.47
C LYS A 156 -24.67 -7.88 31.04
N GLY A 157 -24.19 -6.76 30.51
CA GLY A 157 -23.75 -6.64 29.11
C GLY A 157 -24.89 -6.42 28.12
N ILE A 158 -26.09 -6.06 28.58
CA ILE A 158 -27.22 -5.77 27.70
C ILE A 158 -27.13 -4.34 27.18
N VAL A 159 -27.35 -4.16 25.88
CA VAL A 159 -27.34 -2.85 25.25
C VAL A 159 -28.53 -2.01 25.72
N ARG A 160 -28.24 -0.86 26.33
CA ARG A 160 -29.24 0.11 26.80
C ARG A 160 -29.38 1.32 25.89
N LEU A 161 -28.31 1.69 25.22
CA LEU A 161 -28.29 2.81 24.28
C LEU A 161 -27.20 2.54 23.25
N ILE A 162 -27.48 2.91 22.01
CA ILE A 162 -26.48 3.02 20.97
C ILE A 162 -26.73 4.30 20.17
N ASN A 163 -25.69 5.03 19.81
CA ASN A 163 -25.88 6.18 18.92
C ASN A 163 -26.17 5.73 17.48
N ARG A 164 -26.69 6.66 16.67
CA ARG A 164 -26.94 6.45 15.23
C ARG A 164 -25.71 5.90 14.51
N LYS A 165 -24.53 6.46 14.80
CA LYS A 165 -23.29 6.02 14.15
C LYS A 165 -22.97 4.55 14.42
N GLY A 166 -23.20 4.09 15.65
CA GLY A 166 -23.08 2.68 16.01
C GLY A 166 -24.01 1.78 15.23
N SER A 167 -25.26 2.19 15.06
CA SER A 167 -26.25 1.47 14.23
C SER A 167 -25.81 1.37 12.77
N GLU A 168 -25.25 2.45 12.19
CA GLU A 168 -24.70 2.45 10.82
C GLU A 168 -23.50 1.50 10.66
N ILE A 169 -22.56 1.52 11.62
CA ILE A 169 -21.35 0.68 11.59
C ILE A 169 -21.71 -0.81 11.73
N LEU A 170 -22.62 -1.15 12.65
CA LEU A 170 -23.11 -2.51 12.84
C LEU A 170 -24.02 -2.95 11.70
N GLY A 171 -24.75 -2.02 11.09
CA GLY A 171 -25.68 -2.26 9.99
C GLY A 171 -27.02 -2.84 10.45
N TYR A 172 -27.45 -2.52 11.67
CA TYR A 172 -28.75 -2.87 12.27
C TYR A 172 -29.45 -1.60 12.72
N SER A 173 -30.78 -1.62 12.85
CA SER A 173 -31.52 -0.50 13.45
C SER A 173 -31.37 -0.47 14.97
N GLU A 174 -31.54 0.70 15.58
CA GLU A 174 -31.45 0.88 17.04
C GLU A 174 -32.38 -0.09 17.81
N ASP A 175 -33.61 -0.25 17.35
CA ASP A 175 -34.62 -1.14 17.96
C ASP A 175 -34.24 -2.62 17.92
N GLU A 176 -33.43 -3.03 16.94
CA GLU A 176 -32.92 -4.41 16.85
C GLU A 176 -31.74 -4.64 17.80
N ILE A 177 -31.03 -3.57 18.18
CA ILE A 177 -29.81 -3.65 18.97
C ILE A 177 -30.12 -3.54 20.47
N ILE A 178 -31.00 -2.61 20.85
CA ILE A 178 -31.36 -2.36 22.25
C ILE A 178 -32.01 -3.59 22.86
N GLY A 179 -31.54 -3.98 24.04
CA GLY A 179 -32.05 -5.14 24.78
C GLY A 179 -31.32 -6.46 24.48
N ASN A 180 -30.45 -6.51 23.46
CA ASN A 180 -29.66 -7.70 23.16
C ASN A 180 -28.39 -7.77 24.02
N ASP A 181 -27.89 -8.99 24.22
CA ASP A 181 -26.56 -9.23 24.78
C ASP A 181 -25.49 -8.86 23.74
N TRP A 182 -24.61 -7.93 24.11
CA TRP A 182 -23.57 -7.41 23.21
C TRP A 182 -22.58 -8.49 22.77
N PHE A 183 -22.13 -9.32 23.71
CA PHE A 183 -21.06 -10.28 23.50
C PHE A 183 -21.53 -11.45 22.65
N ASP A 184 -22.75 -11.94 22.90
CA ASP A 184 -23.30 -13.06 22.14
C ASP A 184 -23.72 -12.63 20.72
N SER A 185 -24.12 -11.37 20.54
CA SER A 185 -24.66 -10.90 19.25
C SER A 185 -23.62 -10.33 18.30
N TYR A 186 -22.62 -9.58 18.79
CA TYR A 186 -21.73 -8.76 17.93
C TYR A 186 -20.24 -9.09 18.05
N VAL A 187 -19.85 -9.84 19.09
CA VAL A 187 -18.45 -10.29 19.28
C VAL A 187 -18.28 -11.71 18.70
N PRO A 188 -17.26 -11.94 17.85
CA PRO A 188 -17.00 -13.28 17.29
C PRO A 188 -16.68 -14.30 18.37
N ASP A 189 -17.11 -15.56 18.17
CA ASP A 189 -16.98 -16.67 19.13
C ASP A 189 -15.62 -16.77 19.83
N ILE A 190 -14.54 -16.63 19.06
CA ILE A 190 -13.16 -16.78 19.53
C ILE A 190 -12.79 -15.72 20.59
N PHE A 191 -13.43 -14.56 20.58
CA PHE A 191 -13.09 -13.42 21.45
C PHE A 191 -14.14 -13.16 22.54
N ARG A 192 -15.22 -13.95 22.61
CA ARG A 192 -16.32 -13.70 23.57
C ARG A 192 -15.89 -13.84 25.03
N GLU A 193 -15.12 -14.88 25.35
CA GLU A 193 -14.63 -15.13 26.71
C GLU A 193 -13.74 -13.98 27.19
N ASP A 194 -12.71 -13.64 26.41
CA ASP A 194 -11.79 -12.53 26.72
C ASP A 194 -12.53 -11.19 26.87
N ALA A 195 -13.50 -10.91 26.00
CA ALA A 195 -14.29 -9.69 26.06
C ALA A 195 -15.19 -9.63 27.30
N LYS A 196 -15.85 -10.74 27.67
CA LYS A 196 -16.67 -10.84 28.90
C LYS A 196 -15.81 -10.72 30.16
N GLU A 197 -14.63 -11.33 30.18
CA GLU A 197 -13.69 -11.21 31.30
C GLU A 197 -13.22 -9.76 31.47
N GLY A 198 -12.82 -9.11 30.38
CA GLY A 198 -12.44 -7.69 30.38
C GLY A 198 -13.55 -6.78 30.89
N PHE A 199 -14.79 -7.01 30.45
CA PHE A 199 -15.97 -6.28 30.90
C PHE A 199 -16.22 -6.43 32.42
N ASN A 200 -16.19 -7.66 32.94
CA ASN A 200 -16.38 -7.93 34.36
C ASN A 200 -15.28 -7.33 35.23
N ASN A 201 -14.03 -7.33 34.75
CA ASN A 201 -12.91 -6.68 35.42
C ASN A 201 -13.08 -5.16 35.50
N LEU A 202 -13.62 -4.53 34.45
CA LEU A 202 -13.90 -3.09 34.44
C LEU A 202 -15.03 -2.70 35.39
N LEU A 203 -16.10 -3.49 35.45
CA LEU A 203 -17.21 -3.28 36.40
C LEU A 203 -16.77 -3.39 37.87
N SER A 204 -15.83 -4.30 38.17
CA SER A 204 -15.40 -4.59 39.54
C SER A 204 -14.30 -3.65 40.06
N ARG A 205 -13.42 -3.13 39.20
CA ARG A 205 -12.26 -2.30 39.62
C ARG A 205 -12.46 -0.80 39.47
N GLY A 206 -13.48 -0.34 38.73
CA GLY A 206 -13.71 1.08 38.49
C GLY A 206 -12.54 1.74 37.76
N SER A 207 -12.50 1.62 36.44
CA SER A 207 -11.63 2.36 35.50
C SER A 207 -10.21 2.65 36.00
N THR A 208 -9.31 1.67 35.95
CA THR A 208 -7.87 1.90 36.24
C THR A 208 -6.89 1.38 35.20
N GLU A 209 -7.35 0.88 34.04
CA GLU A 209 -6.44 0.67 32.91
C GLU A 209 -6.99 1.36 31.67
N ASN A 210 -6.40 2.52 31.35
CA ASN A 210 -6.49 3.17 30.05
C ASN A 210 -5.81 2.25 29.01
N GLY A 211 -6.53 1.24 28.55
CA GLY A 211 -6.13 0.42 27.41
C GLY A 211 -7.11 0.67 26.28
N ASN A 212 -6.62 1.21 25.16
CA ASN A 212 -7.36 1.07 23.91
C ASN A 212 -7.32 -0.43 23.57
N PHE A 213 -8.48 -1.08 23.53
CA PHE A 213 -8.57 -2.49 23.16
C PHE A 213 -8.94 -2.59 21.68
N GLU A 214 -8.10 -3.26 20.89
CA GLU A 214 -8.40 -3.54 19.49
C GLU A 214 -9.06 -4.91 19.39
N ILE A 215 -10.39 -4.94 19.27
CA ILE A 215 -11.15 -6.18 19.22
C ILE A 215 -11.90 -6.26 17.89
N PRO A 216 -11.82 -7.39 17.17
CA PRO A 216 -12.59 -7.55 15.95
C PRO A 216 -14.08 -7.72 16.24
N PHE A 217 -14.93 -7.17 15.37
CA PHE A 217 -16.37 -7.36 15.39
C PHE A 217 -16.90 -7.80 14.02
N LEU A 218 -18.15 -8.25 14.00
CA LEU A 218 -18.87 -8.60 12.78
C LEU A 218 -19.97 -7.56 12.53
N ASN A 219 -20.00 -7.01 11.31
CA ASN A 219 -21.14 -6.22 10.85
C ASN A 219 -22.28 -7.14 10.34
N SER A 220 -23.43 -6.55 9.99
CA SER A 220 -24.60 -7.29 9.48
C SER A 220 -24.33 -8.11 8.21
N LYS A 221 -23.24 -7.82 7.47
CA LYS A 221 -22.78 -8.59 6.31
C LYS A 221 -21.80 -9.72 6.66
N GLN A 222 -21.61 -10.02 7.95
CA GLN A 222 -20.64 -11.01 8.45
C GLN A 222 -19.18 -10.68 8.06
N GLN A 223 -18.89 -9.40 7.80
CA GLN A 223 -17.53 -8.96 7.50
C GLN A 223 -16.80 -8.65 8.80
N LYS A 224 -15.60 -9.21 8.94
CA LYS A 224 -14.71 -8.91 10.07
C LYS A 224 -14.13 -7.50 9.92
N ARG A 225 -14.30 -6.69 10.96
CA ARG A 225 -13.76 -5.34 11.11
C ARG A 225 -13.02 -5.23 12.43
N ILE A 226 -12.18 -4.21 12.61
CA ILE A 226 -11.40 -3.98 13.84
C ILE A 226 -11.83 -2.67 14.49
N MET A 227 -12.24 -2.75 15.76
CA MET A 227 -12.64 -1.58 16.55
C MET A 227 -11.60 -1.32 17.63
N SER A 228 -11.21 -0.06 17.75
CA SER A 228 -10.51 0.46 18.93
C SER A 228 -11.56 0.90 19.95
N TRP A 229 -11.60 0.21 21.09
CA TRP A 229 -12.55 0.46 22.18
C TRP A 229 -11.93 1.29 23.30
N ASN A 230 -12.68 2.27 23.77
CA ASN A 230 -12.42 3.03 24.99
C ASN A 230 -13.62 2.91 25.92
N ASN A 231 -13.36 2.56 27.18
CA ASN A 231 -14.40 2.18 28.12
C ASN A 231 -14.37 3.09 29.36
N ILE A 232 -15.53 3.62 29.74
CA ILE A 232 -15.71 4.46 30.95
C ILE A 232 -16.84 3.87 31.79
N ALA A 233 -16.55 3.55 33.06
CA ALA A 233 -17.56 3.08 34.00
C ALA A 233 -18.52 4.22 34.39
N ILE A 234 -19.83 3.96 34.28
CA ILE A 234 -20.89 4.89 34.69
C ILE A 234 -21.26 4.58 36.14
N LYS A 235 -21.41 5.63 36.96
CA LYS A 235 -21.79 5.53 38.36
C LYS A 235 -23.17 6.14 38.59
N ASP A 236 -23.93 5.55 39.51
CA ASP A 236 -25.17 6.13 40.03
C ASP A 236 -24.91 7.29 41.02
N SER A 237 -25.98 7.89 41.53
CA SER A 237 -25.91 8.97 42.53
C SER A 237 -25.32 8.55 43.89
N GLU A 238 -25.23 7.25 44.16
CA GLU A 238 -24.67 6.68 45.40
C GLU A 238 -23.20 6.28 45.22
N GLY A 239 -22.66 6.38 43.99
CA GLY A 239 -21.28 6.07 43.64
C GLY A 239 -21.04 4.62 43.22
N ASN A 240 -22.09 3.80 43.11
CA ASN A 240 -21.98 2.43 42.62
C ASN A 240 -21.93 2.41 41.09
N ILE A 241 -21.17 1.48 40.52
CA ILE A 241 -21.08 1.31 39.08
C ILE A 241 -22.36 0.62 38.59
N ASN A 242 -23.13 1.26 37.72
CA ASN A 242 -24.40 0.74 37.21
C ASN A 242 -24.38 0.44 35.69
N GLY A 243 -23.22 0.63 35.03
CA GLY A 243 -23.04 0.33 33.62
C GLY A 243 -21.71 0.80 33.05
N LEU A 244 -21.54 0.62 31.75
CA LEU A 244 -20.34 0.99 30.99
C LEU A 244 -20.71 1.84 29.78
N LEU A 245 -20.09 3.01 29.64
CA LEU A 245 -20.07 3.78 28.41
C LEU A 245 -18.87 3.31 27.58
N VAL A 246 -19.15 2.77 26.41
CA VAL A 246 -18.17 2.25 25.48
C VAL A 246 -18.16 3.16 24.26
N SER A 247 -16.99 3.67 23.89
CA SER A 247 -16.78 4.33 22.62
C SER A 247 -15.89 3.47 21.72
N GLY A 248 -16.27 3.36 20.45
CA GLY A 248 -15.61 2.51 19.48
C GLY A 248 -15.30 3.25 18.19
N GLU A 249 -14.07 3.15 17.69
CA GLU A 249 -13.65 3.67 16.39
C GLU A 249 -13.23 2.52 15.46
N ASP A 250 -13.77 2.49 14.23
CA ASP A 250 -13.36 1.51 13.21
C ASP A 250 -12.01 1.91 12.63
N ILE A 251 -10.98 1.13 12.94
CA ILE A 251 -9.60 1.37 12.50
C ILE A 251 -9.17 0.41 11.39
N THR A 252 -10.11 -0.35 10.79
CA THR A 252 -9.80 -1.39 9.81
C THR A 252 -9.03 -0.84 8.61
N GLU A 253 -9.53 0.23 8.00
CA GLU A 253 -8.89 0.82 6.80
C GLU A 253 -7.49 1.36 7.10
N ARG A 254 -7.32 1.96 8.28
CA ARG A 254 -6.02 2.45 8.75
C ARG A 254 -5.03 1.31 8.92
N LEU A 255 -5.40 0.25 9.63
CA LEU A 255 -4.53 -0.91 9.82
C LEU A 255 -4.22 -1.64 8.51
N GLU A 256 -5.16 -1.72 7.58
CA GLU A 256 -4.92 -2.26 6.24
C GLU A 256 -3.90 -1.41 5.45
N ALA A 257 -4.00 -0.08 5.51
CA ALA A 257 -3.05 0.81 4.87
C ALA A 257 -1.65 0.70 5.49
N GLU A 258 -1.55 0.70 6.82
CA GLU A 258 -0.29 0.50 7.54
C GLU A 258 0.33 -0.86 7.22
N SER A 259 -0.47 -1.93 7.16
CA SER A 259 0.02 -3.25 6.76
C SER A 259 0.48 -3.29 5.30
N LYS A 260 -0.18 -2.58 4.38
CA LYS A 260 0.24 -2.51 2.97
C LYS A 260 1.59 -1.81 2.86
N ILE A 261 1.78 -0.69 3.54
CA ILE A 261 3.05 0.03 3.58
C ILE A 261 4.15 -0.85 4.17
N ARG A 262 3.89 -1.54 5.29
CA ARG A 262 4.85 -2.46 5.90
C ARG A 262 5.29 -3.56 4.93
N ARG A 263 4.35 -4.24 4.29
CA ARG A 263 4.66 -5.30 3.31
C ARG A 263 5.43 -4.77 2.10
N ALA A 264 5.08 -3.59 1.61
CA ALA A 264 5.81 -2.95 0.51
C ALA A 264 7.25 -2.63 0.91
N ASN A 265 7.47 -2.07 2.10
CA ASN A 265 8.80 -1.78 2.62
C ASN A 265 9.63 -3.05 2.84
N GLU A 266 9.05 -4.10 3.42
CA GLU A 266 9.70 -5.41 3.57
C GLU A 266 10.09 -6.02 2.22
N TYR A 267 9.20 -5.94 1.23
CA TYR A 267 9.49 -6.40 -0.13
C TYR A 267 10.64 -5.62 -0.78
N LEU A 268 10.66 -4.29 -0.66
CA LEU A 268 11.74 -3.45 -1.19
C LEU A 268 13.08 -3.73 -0.50
N ASP A 269 13.10 -3.89 0.83
CA ASP A 269 14.31 -4.24 1.58
C ASP A 269 14.85 -5.61 1.15
N ASN A 270 13.97 -6.61 0.95
CA ASN A 270 14.35 -7.91 0.43
C ASN A 270 14.91 -7.84 -1.01
N LEU A 271 14.32 -7.02 -1.89
CA LEU A 271 14.86 -6.80 -3.23
C LEU A 271 16.26 -6.16 -3.19
N LEU A 272 16.46 -5.15 -2.35
CA LEU A 272 17.76 -4.49 -2.20
C LEU A 272 18.83 -5.42 -1.64
N LYS A 273 18.47 -6.29 -0.69
CA LYS A 273 19.35 -7.32 -0.12
C LYS A 273 19.69 -8.44 -1.10
N ALA A 274 18.73 -8.86 -1.92
CA ALA A 274 18.94 -9.89 -2.95
C ALA A 274 19.66 -9.36 -4.21
N SER A 275 19.72 -8.04 -4.40
CA SER A 275 20.40 -7.42 -5.52
C SER A 275 21.89 -7.82 -5.55
N PRO A 276 22.39 -8.42 -6.65
CA PRO A 276 23.80 -8.77 -6.78
C PRO A 276 24.70 -7.53 -6.92
N ILE A 277 24.13 -6.37 -7.22
CA ILE A 277 24.83 -5.10 -7.44
C ILE A 277 24.90 -4.33 -6.12
N ALA A 278 26.06 -3.74 -5.84
CA ALA A 278 26.25 -2.83 -4.72
C ALA A 278 25.54 -1.50 -5.01
N ILE A 279 24.64 -1.06 -4.12
CA ILE A 279 23.85 0.17 -4.29
C ILE A 279 24.00 1.06 -3.06
N LEU A 280 24.28 2.33 -3.30
CA LEU A 280 24.32 3.40 -2.30
C LEU A 280 23.35 4.52 -2.73
N SER A 281 22.81 5.26 -1.78
CA SER A 281 22.13 6.53 -2.06
C SER A 281 22.80 7.69 -1.34
N LEU A 282 22.87 8.85 -1.98
CA LEU A 282 23.47 10.06 -1.45
C LEU A 282 22.43 11.17 -1.28
N ASP A 283 22.54 11.96 -0.22
CA ASP A 283 21.80 13.23 -0.06
C ASP A 283 22.44 14.36 -0.88
N GLY A 284 21.77 15.51 -0.97
CA GLY A 284 22.30 16.71 -1.65
C GLY A 284 23.64 17.25 -1.12
N LYS A 285 24.16 16.72 -0.01
CA LYS A 285 25.48 17.04 0.55
C LYS A 285 26.50 15.91 0.32
N ARG A 286 26.20 14.96 -0.56
CA ARG A 286 27.01 13.77 -0.90
C ARG A 286 27.31 12.88 0.31
N LYS A 287 26.40 12.81 1.28
CA LYS A 287 26.47 11.84 2.39
C LYS A 287 25.63 10.61 2.06
N ILE A 288 26.13 9.45 2.44
CA ILE A 288 25.43 8.18 2.25
C ILE A 288 24.18 8.15 3.13
N VAL A 289 23.00 8.03 2.53
CA VAL A 289 21.70 7.94 3.22
C VAL A 289 21.28 6.49 3.37
N THR A 290 21.53 5.67 2.35
CA THR A 290 21.23 4.24 2.35
C THR A 290 22.35 3.47 1.66
N ALA A 291 22.52 2.21 2.05
CA ALA A 291 23.44 1.26 1.41
C ALA A 291 22.83 -0.14 1.52
N ASN A 292 22.83 -0.91 0.44
CA ASN A 292 22.46 -2.33 0.52
C ASN A 292 23.62 -3.17 1.07
N LYS A 293 23.34 -4.43 1.43
CA LYS A 293 24.34 -5.33 2.02
C LYS A 293 25.52 -5.57 1.08
N ASN A 294 25.27 -5.71 -0.23
CA ASN A 294 26.34 -5.89 -1.21
C ASN A 294 27.31 -4.69 -1.28
N ALA A 295 26.83 -3.45 -1.13
CA ALA A 295 27.72 -2.29 -1.07
C ALA A 295 28.58 -2.27 0.19
N ALA A 296 28.00 -2.68 1.32
CA ALA A 296 28.71 -2.81 2.58
C ALA A 296 29.81 -3.88 2.48
N ASP A 297 29.47 -5.06 1.97
CA ASP A 297 30.39 -6.19 1.80
C ASP A 297 31.49 -5.88 0.77
N LEU A 298 31.14 -5.19 -0.33
CA LEU A 298 32.10 -4.78 -1.36
C LEU A 298 33.15 -3.81 -0.83
N LEU A 299 32.74 -2.87 0.05
CA LEU A 299 33.66 -1.91 0.66
C LEU A 299 34.31 -2.44 1.96
N GLY A 300 33.84 -3.57 2.49
CA GLY A 300 34.34 -4.17 3.73
C GLY A 300 33.87 -3.45 5.01
N TYR A 301 32.71 -2.78 4.97
CA TYR A 301 32.12 -2.07 6.10
C TYR A 301 30.77 -2.70 6.50
N ASP A 302 30.31 -2.42 7.71
CA ASP A 302 28.90 -2.62 8.04
C ASP A 302 28.05 -1.47 7.50
N VAL A 303 26.78 -1.75 7.17
CA VAL A 303 25.86 -0.72 6.63
C VAL A 303 25.85 0.51 7.53
N GLY A 304 25.69 0.33 8.86
CA GLY A 304 25.67 1.43 9.82
C GLY A 304 26.97 2.26 9.88
N GLU A 305 28.11 1.71 9.47
CA GLU A 305 29.37 2.45 9.38
C GLU A 305 29.44 3.36 8.14
N LEU A 306 28.68 3.03 7.09
CA LEU A 306 28.61 3.81 5.85
C LEU A 306 27.62 4.98 5.97
N ILE A 307 26.48 4.75 6.63
CA ILE A 307 25.39 5.74 6.73
C ILE A 307 25.88 7.05 7.38
N ALA A 308 25.38 8.16 6.88
CA ALA A 308 25.69 9.54 7.26
C ALA A 308 27.14 10.00 7.01
N ARG A 309 28.01 9.13 6.46
CA ARG A 309 29.38 9.50 6.10
C ARG A 309 29.45 10.10 4.69
N PRO A 310 30.35 11.08 4.46
CA PRO A 310 30.60 11.61 3.12
C PRO A 310 31.18 10.54 2.19
N ILE A 311 30.73 10.49 0.93
CA ILE A 311 31.22 9.51 -0.06
C ILE A 311 32.72 9.64 -0.36
N ARG A 312 33.28 10.85 -0.23
CA ARG A 312 34.72 11.14 -0.39
C ARG A 312 35.64 10.41 0.58
N ASN A 313 35.10 9.81 1.64
CA ASN A 313 35.88 8.98 2.54
C ASN A 313 36.16 7.59 1.95
N PHE A 314 35.43 7.21 0.91
CA PHE A 314 35.42 5.87 0.33
C PHE A 314 35.77 5.85 -1.16
N ALA A 315 35.94 7.01 -1.81
CA ALA A 315 36.26 7.11 -3.23
C ALA A 315 37.12 8.35 -3.53
N ASP A 316 38.01 8.21 -4.51
CA ASP A 316 38.72 9.33 -5.14
C ASP A 316 37.80 10.04 -6.15
N GLU A 317 38.17 11.24 -6.60
CA GLU A 317 37.53 11.94 -7.73
C GLU A 317 36.00 12.09 -7.61
N THR A 318 35.48 12.28 -6.40
CA THR A 318 34.03 12.39 -6.14
C THR A 318 33.31 13.55 -6.87
N ASP A 319 34.07 14.41 -7.55
CA ASP A 319 33.52 15.41 -8.46
C ASP A 319 32.88 14.78 -9.70
N LEU A 320 33.22 13.54 -10.04
CA LEU A 320 32.56 12.74 -11.08
C LEU A 320 31.12 12.35 -10.70
N LEU A 321 30.81 12.28 -9.40
CA LEU A 321 29.46 12.06 -8.85
C LEU A 321 28.65 13.36 -8.88
N GLU A 322 28.38 13.84 -10.09
CA GLU A 322 27.42 14.91 -10.34
C GLU A 322 26.00 14.41 -10.08
N PHE A 323 25.09 15.30 -9.65
CA PHE A 323 23.68 14.99 -9.47
C PHE A 323 22.97 14.91 -10.84
N ALA A 324 23.36 13.91 -11.62
CA ALA A 324 22.88 13.65 -12.97
C ALA A 324 22.91 12.14 -13.23
N ASP A 325 22.10 11.71 -14.21
CA ASP A 325 22.13 10.35 -14.71
C ASP A 325 23.40 10.12 -15.52
N LYS A 326 24.24 9.21 -15.07
CA LYS A 326 25.44 8.76 -15.79
C LYS A 326 25.50 7.25 -15.74
N LYS A 327 25.97 6.63 -16.82
CA LYS A 327 26.14 5.19 -16.89
C LYS A 327 27.57 4.85 -17.22
N ASP A 328 28.01 3.72 -16.68
CA ASP A 328 29.22 3.00 -17.10
C ASP A 328 30.50 3.84 -17.13
N PHE A 329 30.79 4.55 -16.03
CA PHE A 329 32.09 5.22 -15.86
C PHE A 329 32.93 4.55 -14.77
N GLY A 330 34.25 4.56 -14.95
CA GLY A 330 35.19 4.00 -13.98
C GLY A 330 35.46 4.99 -12.85
N MET A 331 35.44 4.51 -11.61
CA MET A 331 35.88 5.29 -10.45
C MET A 331 36.52 4.39 -9.41
N ASP A 332 37.54 4.90 -8.73
CA ASP A 332 38.24 4.15 -7.70
C ASP A 332 37.59 4.33 -6.33
N PHE A 333 37.37 3.20 -5.66
CA PHE A 333 36.89 3.12 -4.28
C PHE A 333 37.93 2.51 -3.36
N PHE A 334 37.84 2.84 -2.07
CA PHE A 334 38.71 2.32 -1.02
C PHE A 334 37.94 1.40 -0.08
N THR A 335 38.46 0.19 0.10
CA THR A 335 37.93 -0.73 1.11
C THR A 335 38.37 -0.31 2.52
N LYS A 336 37.74 -0.88 3.56
CA LYS A 336 38.14 -0.67 4.97
C LYS A 336 39.60 -1.04 5.26
N HIS A 337 40.18 -1.93 4.46
CA HIS A 337 41.57 -2.36 4.57
C HIS A 337 42.56 -1.49 3.76
N GLY A 338 42.07 -0.44 3.09
CA GLY A 338 42.89 0.48 2.30
C GLY A 338 43.20 -0.02 0.89
N GLU A 339 42.55 -1.09 0.44
CA GLU A 339 42.70 -1.58 -0.94
C GLU A 339 41.93 -0.68 -1.91
N LYS A 340 42.57 -0.37 -3.04
CA LYS A 340 41.98 0.45 -4.10
C LYS A 340 41.32 -0.47 -5.13
N VAL A 341 40.00 -0.31 -5.32
CA VAL A 341 39.18 -1.14 -6.20
C VAL A 341 38.59 -0.26 -7.30
N LEU A 342 38.90 -0.59 -8.56
CA LEU A 342 38.34 0.09 -9.72
C LEU A 342 36.92 -0.43 -9.97
N MET A 343 35.92 0.43 -9.80
CA MET A 343 34.51 0.08 -9.97
C MET A 343 33.94 0.69 -11.25
N ASN A 344 33.04 -0.04 -11.90
CA ASN A 344 32.10 0.53 -12.85
C ASN A 344 30.94 1.15 -12.05
N VAL A 345 30.66 2.43 -12.32
CA VAL A 345 29.69 3.23 -11.57
C VAL A 345 28.60 3.70 -12.50
N SER A 346 27.36 3.59 -12.04
CA SER A 346 26.19 4.22 -12.67
C SER A 346 25.43 5.03 -11.64
N THR A 347 24.99 6.22 -12.01
CA THR A 347 24.26 7.14 -11.15
C THR A 347 22.86 7.39 -11.70
N SER A 348 21.89 7.55 -10.81
CA SER A 348 20.53 7.96 -11.15
C SER A 348 20.04 9.03 -10.20
N LEU A 349 19.55 10.14 -10.74
CA LEU A 349 19.06 11.28 -9.99
C LEU A 349 17.71 10.92 -9.35
N LEU A 350 17.59 11.20 -8.05
CA LEU A 350 16.35 11.06 -7.32
C LEU A 350 15.85 12.45 -6.92
N THR A 351 14.66 12.82 -7.38
CA THR A 351 13.96 14.04 -6.97
C THR A 351 12.77 13.67 -6.10
N ASP A 352 12.78 14.14 -4.86
CA ASP A 352 11.63 14.07 -3.96
C ASP A 352 10.66 15.24 -4.25
N ASP A 353 9.38 15.07 -3.93
CA ASP A 353 8.29 16.05 -4.16
C ASP A 353 8.56 17.40 -3.45
N GLY A 354 9.42 17.39 -2.41
CA GLY A 354 9.90 18.58 -1.71
C GLY A 354 11.11 19.28 -2.35
N GLY A 355 11.54 18.89 -3.56
CA GLY A 355 12.67 19.50 -4.28
C GLY A 355 14.06 19.10 -3.76
N LYS A 356 14.15 18.12 -2.85
CA LYS A 356 15.43 17.57 -2.40
C LYS A 356 15.97 16.62 -3.48
N GLN A 357 17.20 16.90 -3.91
CA GLN A 357 17.92 16.05 -4.84
C GLN A 357 18.75 15.03 -4.05
N GLY A 358 18.58 13.76 -4.40
CA GLY A 358 19.42 12.64 -3.99
C GLY A 358 20.04 11.95 -5.21
N LEU A 359 21.03 11.10 -4.99
CA LEU A 359 21.70 10.37 -6.07
C LEU A 359 21.78 8.89 -5.70
N ILE A 360 21.22 8.01 -6.52
CA ILE A 360 21.47 6.57 -6.43
C ILE A 360 22.78 6.28 -7.15
N VAL A 361 23.65 5.47 -6.54
CA VAL A 361 24.94 5.06 -7.08
C VAL A 361 25.00 3.54 -7.06
N ALA A 362 25.03 2.93 -8.24
CA ALA A 362 25.26 1.50 -8.43
C ALA A 362 26.74 1.26 -8.71
N LEU A 363 27.33 0.28 -8.03
CA LEU A 363 28.74 -0.05 -8.05
C LEU A 363 28.92 -1.51 -8.48
N GLN A 364 29.84 -1.74 -9.41
CA GLN A 364 30.21 -3.07 -9.84
C GLN A 364 31.73 -3.18 -9.94
N ASP A 365 32.32 -4.14 -9.25
CA ASP A 365 33.76 -4.38 -9.29
C ASP A 365 34.20 -4.89 -10.68
N ARG A 366 35.05 -4.11 -11.37
CA ARG A 366 35.59 -4.50 -12.68
C ARG A 366 36.59 -5.65 -12.58
N SER A 367 37.21 -5.87 -11.43
CA SER A 367 38.17 -6.96 -11.19
C SER A 367 37.48 -8.32 -11.24
N ARG A 368 36.22 -8.38 -10.80
CA ARG A 368 35.37 -9.58 -10.94
C ARG A 368 34.99 -9.84 -12.39
N LEU A 369 34.97 -8.84 -13.27
CA LEU A 369 34.63 -9.01 -14.69
C LEU A 369 35.82 -9.51 -15.55
N ARG A 370 37.03 -9.67 -14.99
CA ARG A 370 38.19 -10.20 -15.72
C ARG A 370 38.15 -11.74 -15.80
N GLY A 371 38.33 -12.28 -17.01
CA GLY A 371 38.56 -13.70 -17.23
C GLY A 371 39.95 -14.16 -16.76
N ILE A 372 40.25 -15.44 -16.95
CA ILE A 372 41.59 -15.98 -16.69
C ILE A 372 42.52 -15.52 -17.82
N PHE A 373 43.68 -14.97 -17.46
CA PHE A 373 44.71 -14.69 -18.45
C PHE A 373 45.32 -16.00 -18.95
N ILE A 374 45.24 -16.21 -20.26
CA ILE A 374 45.81 -17.37 -20.94
C ILE A 374 47.13 -16.96 -21.58
N THR A 375 48.17 -17.77 -21.37
CA THR A 375 49.41 -17.73 -22.14
C THR A 375 49.31 -18.82 -23.21
N PRO A 376 49.11 -18.47 -24.49
CA PRO A 376 49.05 -19.46 -25.56
C PRO A 376 50.39 -20.18 -25.68
N LEU A 377 50.35 -21.50 -25.70
CA LEU A 377 51.53 -22.34 -25.88
C LEU A 377 51.25 -23.34 -27.02
N THR A 378 52.27 -23.58 -27.82
CA THR A 378 52.24 -24.53 -28.94
C THR A 378 52.92 -25.83 -28.51
N GLU A 379 52.31 -26.98 -28.83
CA GLU A 379 52.97 -28.28 -28.62
C GLU A 379 54.12 -28.47 -29.61
N ASP A 380 55.02 -29.41 -29.31
CA ASP A 380 56.05 -29.82 -30.26
C ASP A 380 55.39 -30.63 -31.39
N VAL A 381 55.77 -30.33 -32.63
CA VAL A 381 55.18 -30.99 -33.81
C VAL A 381 55.64 -32.45 -33.86
N GLU A 382 54.71 -33.40 -33.77
CA GLU A 382 55.00 -34.84 -33.93
C GLU A 382 55.06 -35.20 -35.44
N GLU A 383 56.22 -35.70 -35.91
CA GLU A 383 56.46 -36.04 -37.33
C GLU A 383 55.64 -37.24 -37.86
N ASP A 384 54.97 -38.00 -36.97
CA ASP A 384 54.30 -39.28 -37.27
C ASP A 384 52.75 -39.18 -37.36
N THR A 385 52.20 -38.00 -37.66
CA THR A 385 50.75 -37.84 -37.85
C THR A 385 50.30 -38.39 -39.20
N ASN A 386 49.98 -39.69 -39.23
CA ASN A 386 49.39 -40.39 -40.38
C ASN A 386 48.05 -39.74 -40.80
N ASN A 387 48.10 -38.92 -41.86
CA ASN A 387 47.15 -38.72 -42.96
C ASN A 387 45.62 -38.53 -42.77
N ASN A 388 45.06 -38.36 -41.56
CA ASN A 388 43.66 -37.93 -41.39
C ASN A 388 43.55 -36.75 -40.41
N ILE A 389 44.28 -35.65 -40.66
CA ILE A 389 44.07 -34.41 -39.88
C ILE A 389 42.68 -33.89 -40.21
N VAL A 390 41.80 -33.79 -39.20
CA VAL A 390 40.48 -33.18 -39.34
C VAL A 390 40.66 -31.71 -39.74
N GLU A 391 40.45 -31.38 -41.03
CA GLU A 391 40.48 -30.00 -41.51
C GLU A 391 39.22 -29.26 -41.08
N LEU A 392 39.36 -28.44 -40.03
CA LEU A 392 38.34 -27.48 -39.61
C LEU A 392 38.66 -26.11 -40.23
N GLU A 393 37.72 -25.55 -41.00
CA GLU A 393 37.82 -24.16 -41.48
C GLU A 393 37.90 -23.17 -40.31
N SER A 394 38.73 -22.14 -40.47
CA SER A 394 38.85 -21.03 -39.51
C SER A 394 37.59 -20.17 -39.45
N GLY A 395 37.35 -19.52 -38.31
CA GLY A 395 36.24 -18.58 -38.13
C GLY A 395 34.89 -19.22 -37.81
N TYR A 396 34.87 -20.53 -37.49
CA TYR A 396 33.63 -21.25 -37.17
C TYR A 396 33.70 -21.95 -35.80
N ILE A 397 32.53 -22.05 -35.17
CA ILE A 397 32.28 -22.97 -34.06
C ILE A 397 31.73 -24.28 -34.62
N TYR A 398 32.31 -25.40 -34.21
CA TYR A 398 31.92 -26.74 -34.59
C TYR A 398 31.24 -27.45 -33.43
N LEU A 399 30.07 -28.03 -33.68
CA LEU A 399 29.36 -28.85 -32.71
C LEU A 399 29.73 -30.33 -32.92
N SER A 400 30.14 -30.98 -31.84
CA SER A 400 30.41 -32.41 -31.80
C SER A 400 29.42 -33.10 -30.86
N GLU A 401 28.63 -34.03 -31.41
CA GLU A 401 27.59 -34.79 -30.70
C GLU A 401 28.24 -36.02 -30.04
N CYS A 402 28.11 -36.17 -28.71
CA CYS A 402 28.71 -37.28 -27.95
C CYS A 402 28.05 -38.64 -28.26
N GLU A 403 28.54 -39.40 -29.23
CA GLU A 403 28.11 -40.81 -29.44
C GLU A 403 29.23 -41.86 -29.21
N GLY A 404 30.46 -41.47 -28.83
CA GLY A 404 31.59 -42.40 -28.66
C GLY A 404 32.82 -41.76 -27.98
N PRO A 405 33.97 -42.48 -27.86
CA PRO A 405 35.14 -42.02 -27.11
C PRO A 405 35.62 -40.66 -27.63
N GLU A 406 35.27 -39.61 -26.89
CA GLU A 406 35.72 -38.21 -26.92
C GLU A 406 36.42 -37.74 -28.22
N GLN A 407 35.76 -37.96 -29.38
CA GLN A 407 36.30 -37.63 -30.71
C GLN A 407 36.75 -36.16 -30.82
N SER A 408 36.06 -35.26 -30.12
CA SER A 408 36.41 -33.84 -30.00
C SER A 408 37.78 -33.60 -29.38
N TYR A 409 38.15 -34.38 -28.35
CA TYR A 409 39.45 -34.25 -27.69
C TYR A 409 40.57 -34.80 -28.57
N GLN A 410 40.30 -35.87 -29.32
CA GLN A 410 41.25 -36.41 -30.27
C GLN A 410 41.50 -35.44 -31.43
N ALA A 411 40.44 -34.91 -32.05
CA ALA A 411 40.56 -33.90 -33.10
C ALA A 411 41.27 -32.62 -32.62
N PHE A 412 40.94 -32.17 -31.40
CA PHE A 412 41.64 -31.04 -30.77
C PHE A 412 43.14 -31.34 -30.57
N SER A 413 43.45 -32.52 -30.04
CA SER A 413 44.83 -32.95 -29.80
C SER A 413 45.65 -33.01 -31.09
N GLU A 414 45.11 -33.57 -32.18
CA GLU A 414 45.78 -33.64 -33.47
C GLU A 414 46.08 -32.26 -34.04
N LEU A 415 45.12 -31.33 -33.96
CA LEU A 415 45.31 -29.95 -34.43
C LEU A 415 46.37 -29.20 -33.64
N VAL A 416 46.41 -29.37 -32.32
CA VAL A 416 47.36 -28.68 -31.45
C VAL A 416 48.77 -29.27 -31.56
N LYS A 417 48.88 -30.60 -31.68
CA LYS A 417 50.14 -31.29 -32.00
C LYS A 417 50.61 -31.02 -33.43
N GLY A 418 49.72 -30.60 -34.33
CA GLY A 418 50.05 -30.05 -35.65
C GLY A 418 50.68 -28.65 -35.62
N GLY A 419 50.95 -28.10 -34.43
CA GLY A 419 51.64 -26.81 -34.27
C GLY A 419 50.71 -25.60 -34.13
N LYS A 420 49.41 -25.82 -33.86
CA LYS A 420 48.47 -24.72 -33.59
C LYS A 420 48.36 -24.44 -32.09
N PRO A 421 48.39 -23.17 -31.64
CA PRO A 421 48.12 -22.86 -30.24
C PRO A 421 46.73 -23.34 -29.81
N GLY A 422 46.66 -24.03 -28.67
CA GLY A 422 45.42 -24.61 -28.15
C GLY A 422 44.93 -23.94 -26.86
N LEU A 423 43.62 -23.96 -26.62
CA LEU A 423 43.00 -23.72 -25.31
C LEU A 423 41.93 -24.78 -25.05
N CYS A 424 42.03 -25.50 -23.93
CA CYS A 424 41.03 -26.49 -23.54
C CYS A 424 40.27 -26.00 -22.29
N ILE A 425 38.95 -25.86 -22.41
CA ILE A 425 38.03 -25.60 -21.29
C ILE A 425 37.24 -26.89 -21.07
N THR A 426 37.39 -27.53 -19.91
CA THR A 426 36.84 -28.87 -19.72
C THR A 426 36.33 -29.08 -18.29
N ARG A 427 35.29 -29.90 -18.12
CA ARG A 427 34.86 -30.46 -16.82
C ARG A 427 35.73 -31.62 -16.34
N GLN A 428 36.51 -32.24 -17.24
CA GLN A 428 37.40 -33.35 -16.93
C GLN A 428 38.65 -32.87 -16.18
N ASN A 429 39.24 -33.76 -15.38
CA ASN A 429 40.46 -33.43 -14.66
C ASN A 429 41.61 -33.15 -15.65
N PRO A 430 42.29 -31.99 -15.55
CA PRO A 430 43.35 -31.60 -16.49
C PRO A 430 44.47 -32.64 -16.61
N ASP A 431 44.92 -33.23 -15.49
CA ASP A 431 46.01 -34.21 -15.50
C ASP A 431 45.63 -35.48 -16.27
N LYS A 432 44.36 -35.89 -16.21
CA LYS A 432 43.84 -37.02 -17.00
C LYS A 432 43.88 -36.70 -18.50
N ILE A 433 43.43 -35.50 -18.89
CA ILE A 433 43.43 -35.06 -20.29
C ILE A 433 44.85 -34.98 -20.84
N ARG A 434 45.79 -34.40 -20.08
CA ARG A 434 47.20 -34.34 -20.47
C ARG A 434 47.78 -35.73 -20.73
N ASN A 435 47.53 -36.68 -19.83
CA ASN A 435 48.06 -38.05 -19.96
C ASN A 435 47.40 -38.84 -21.09
N MET A 436 46.10 -38.65 -21.33
CA MET A 436 45.33 -39.42 -22.31
C MET A 436 45.60 -38.98 -23.75
N TYR A 437 45.75 -37.67 -23.98
CA TYR A 437 45.89 -37.10 -25.33
C TYR A 437 47.30 -36.55 -25.61
N GLY A 438 48.19 -36.52 -24.62
CA GLY A 438 49.59 -36.11 -24.82
C GLY A 438 49.77 -34.61 -25.06
N ILE A 439 48.87 -33.76 -24.57
CA ILE A 439 48.95 -32.30 -24.65
C ILE A 439 49.55 -31.70 -23.37
N THR A 440 50.87 -31.51 -23.34
CA THR A 440 51.60 -31.16 -22.11
C THR A 440 51.75 -29.66 -21.88
N LYS A 441 51.83 -28.86 -22.94
CA LYS A 441 52.04 -27.41 -22.90
C LYS A 441 50.72 -26.64 -22.98
N THR A 442 49.72 -27.20 -23.64
CA THR A 442 48.43 -26.56 -23.91
C THR A 442 47.78 -26.08 -22.61
N PRO A 443 47.34 -24.81 -22.51
CA PRO A 443 46.59 -24.33 -21.36
C PRO A 443 45.24 -25.05 -21.24
N ILE A 444 44.96 -25.56 -20.03
CA ILE A 444 43.71 -26.24 -19.69
C ILE A 444 43.05 -25.49 -18.53
N VAL A 445 41.82 -25.04 -18.75
CA VAL A 445 40.96 -24.41 -17.75
C VAL A 445 39.94 -25.44 -17.27
N TRP A 446 40.00 -25.77 -15.99
CA TRP A 446 39.10 -26.75 -15.39
C TRP A 446 37.80 -26.10 -14.89
N LEU A 447 36.67 -26.56 -15.40
CA LEU A 447 35.34 -26.21 -14.91
C LEU A 447 35.03 -26.99 -13.64
N THR A 448 35.26 -26.39 -12.47
CA THR A 448 35.09 -27.03 -11.17
C THR A 448 34.76 -26.02 -10.08
N LYS A 449 33.89 -26.41 -9.14
CA LYS A 449 33.58 -25.61 -7.93
C LYS A 449 34.71 -25.67 -6.90
N ASN A 450 35.59 -26.68 -6.99
CA ASN A 450 36.68 -26.89 -6.06
C ASN A 450 37.99 -26.35 -6.64
N LYS A 451 38.43 -25.19 -6.16
CA LYS A 451 39.74 -24.62 -6.54
C LYS A 451 40.87 -25.50 -6.03
N ILE A 452 41.68 -26.02 -6.94
CA ILE A 452 42.91 -26.76 -6.63
C ILE A 452 44.11 -25.84 -6.90
N ASN A 453 44.99 -25.69 -5.91
CA ASN A 453 46.19 -24.87 -6.04
C ASN A 453 47.07 -25.38 -7.20
N GLY A 454 47.44 -24.48 -8.12
CA GLY A 454 48.32 -24.77 -9.26
C GLY A 454 47.61 -25.11 -10.58
N GLN A 455 46.27 -25.28 -10.59
CA GLN A 455 45.49 -25.47 -11.82
C GLN A 455 44.59 -24.26 -12.09
N GLN A 456 44.56 -23.80 -13.34
CA GLN A 456 43.62 -22.77 -13.77
C GLN A 456 42.20 -23.37 -13.75
N SER A 457 41.29 -22.74 -13.01
CA SER A 457 39.91 -23.24 -12.85
C SER A 457 38.89 -22.10 -12.84
N ILE A 458 37.70 -22.37 -13.39
CA ILE A 458 36.52 -21.50 -13.38
C ILE A 458 35.39 -22.27 -12.69
N ASP A 459 34.72 -21.63 -11.73
CA ASP A 459 33.49 -22.18 -11.16
C ASP A 459 32.37 -22.09 -12.21
N SER A 460 31.59 -23.13 -12.38
CA SER A 460 30.49 -23.18 -13.36
C SER A 460 29.44 -22.10 -13.15
N THR A 461 29.27 -21.57 -11.94
CA THR A 461 28.40 -20.41 -11.64
C THR A 461 28.99 -19.07 -12.10
N GLU A 462 30.29 -19.01 -12.41
CA GLU A 462 30.99 -17.82 -12.88
C GLU A 462 31.00 -17.73 -14.42
N LEU A 463 29.85 -17.97 -15.06
CA LEU A 463 29.68 -17.98 -16.53
C LEU A 463 30.30 -16.75 -17.22
N PHE A 464 30.20 -15.58 -16.57
CA PHE A 464 30.72 -14.30 -17.05
C PHE A 464 32.26 -14.28 -17.24
N LYS A 465 33.02 -15.25 -16.71
CA LYS A 465 34.48 -15.34 -16.91
C LYS A 465 34.88 -16.11 -18.17
N ILE A 466 33.99 -16.91 -18.75
CA ILE A 466 34.33 -17.80 -19.86
C ILE A 466 34.64 -17.00 -21.12
N TYR A 467 33.74 -16.10 -21.53
CA TYR A 467 33.95 -15.27 -22.73
C TYR A 467 35.23 -14.43 -22.65
N PRO A 468 35.49 -13.67 -21.57
CA PRO A 468 36.74 -12.92 -21.46
C PRO A 468 38.00 -13.79 -21.51
N THR A 469 37.93 -15.04 -21.01
CA THR A 469 39.05 -16.00 -21.09
C THR A 469 39.29 -16.45 -22.53
N ILE A 470 38.24 -16.76 -23.27
CA ILE A 470 38.33 -17.13 -24.70
C ILE A 470 38.83 -15.94 -25.52
N ALA A 471 38.27 -14.74 -25.31
CA ALA A 471 38.66 -13.53 -26.01
C ALA A 471 40.13 -13.17 -25.74
N ASP A 472 40.63 -13.32 -24.50
CA ASP A 472 42.04 -13.09 -24.17
C ASP A 472 42.98 -14.04 -24.92
N PHE A 473 42.59 -15.31 -25.10
CA PHE A 473 43.34 -16.27 -25.92
C PHE A 473 43.31 -15.90 -27.40
N VAL A 474 42.13 -15.69 -27.98
CA VAL A 474 41.95 -15.39 -29.42
C VAL A 474 42.72 -14.13 -29.82
N ASN A 475 42.75 -13.10 -28.96
CA ASN A 475 43.48 -11.86 -29.25
C ASN A 475 45.01 -12.01 -29.25
N LYS A 476 45.55 -13.14 -28.78
CA LYS A 476 47.00 -13.39 -28.70
C LYS A 476 47.51 -14.39 -29.74
N VAL A 477 46.62 -14.97 -30.55
CA VAL A 477 46.96 -16.03 -31.50
C VAL A 477 46.37 -15.73 -32.87
N ASP A 478 47.14 -15.96 -33.93
CA ASP A 478 46.66 -15.74 -35.30
C ASP A 478 45.76 -16.90 -35.79
N ASP A 479 46.11 -18.15 -35.46
CA ASP A 479 45.37 -19.37 -35.83
C ASP A 479 45.23 -20.33 -34.62
N GLY A 480 44.33 -19.99 -33.69
CA GLY A 480 44.09 -20.76 -32.47
C GLY A 480 43.03 -21.85 -32.61
N VAL A 481 43.14 -22.89 -31.77
CA VAL A 481 42.11 -23.94 -31.63
C VAL A 481 41.61 -23.95 -30.19
N ILE A 482 40.30 -23.90 -30.01
CA ILE A 482 39.66 -23.94 -28.69
C ILE A 482 38.79 -25.20 -28.59
N LEU A 483 38.93 -25.98 -27.54
CA LEU A 483 37.99 -27.04 -27.18
C LEU A 483 37.22 -26.62 -25.93
N MET A 484 35.90 -26.76 -25.97
CA MET A 484 35.03 -26.52 -24.82
C MET A 484 34.10 -27.72 -24.58
N ASP A 485 34.31 -28.39 -23.44
CA ASP A 485 33.49 -29.49 -22.91
C ASP A 485 32.92 -29.10 -21.54
N GLY A 486 31.62 -29.28 -21.38
CA GLY A 486 30.89 -28.92 -20.17
C GLY A 486 29.84 -27.83 -20.38
N LEU A 487 29.32 -27.68 -21.60
CA LEU A 487 28.19 -26.77 -21.84
C LEU A 487 26.98 -27.16 -20.99
N GLU A 488 26.71 -28.47 -20.85
CA GLU A 488 25.65 -29.03 -20.02
C GLU A 488 25.89 -28.68 -18.55
N TYR A 489 27.14 -28.76 -18.11
CA TYR A 489 27.54 -28.43 -16.77
C TYR A 489 27.31 -26.93 -16.47
N LEU A 490 27.52 -26.05 -17.46
CA LEU A 490 27.18 -24.63 -17.35
C LEU A 490 25.67 -24.38 -17.38
N ILE A 491 24.91 -25.11 -18.19
CA ILE A 491 23.44 -24.99 -18.28
C ILE A 491 22.76 -25.50 -17.00
N LEU A 492 23.35 -26.47 -16.30
CA LEU A 492 22.83 -26.92 -15.00
C LEU A 492 22.95 -25.85 -13.90
N ASP A 493 24.04 -25.08 -13.92
CA ASP A 493 24.34 -24.08 -12.89
C ASP A 493 23.90 -22.64 -13.28
N ASN A 494 23.45 -22.41 -14.52
CA ASN A 494 23.02 -21.10 -15.05
C ASN A 494 21.75 -21.24 -15.92
N ASP A 495 21.03 -20.16 -16.21
CA ASP A 495 19.91 -20.25 -17.15
C ASP A 495 20.38 -20.46 -18.61
N PHE A 496 19.61 -21.26 -19.38
CA PHE A 496 19.93 -21.61 -20.77
C PHE A 496 20.17 -20.37 -21.65
N LEU A 497 19.38 -19.30 -21.46
CA LEU A 497 19.48 -18.09 -22.28
C LEU A 497 20.81 -17.35 -22.05
N SER A 498 21.32 -17.32 -20.81
CA SER A 498 22.63 -16.77 -20.50
C SER A 498 23.77 -17.55 -21.18
N VAL A 499 23.68 -18.88 -21.23
CA VAL A 499 24.67 -19.72 -21.94
C VAL A 499 24.58 -19.51 -23.46
N VAL A 500 23.38 -19.36 -24.02
CA VAL A 500 23.20 -19.02 -25.44
C VAL A 500 23.85 -17.67 -25.78
N LYS A 501 23.69 -16.64 -24.94
CA LYS A 501 24.36 -15.34 -25.14
C LYS A 501 25.88 -15.45 -25.08
N LEU A 502 26.42 -16.28 -24.19
CA LEU A 502 27.85 -16.56 -24.13
C LEU A 502 28.35 -17.13 -25.46
N ILE A 503 27.63 -18.12 -26.01
CA ILE A 503 27.97 -18.74 -27.30
C ILE A 503 27.87 -17.73 -28.45
N GLU A 504 26.82 -16.90 -28.46
CA GLU A 504 26.65 -15.83 -29.46
C GLU A 504 27.83 -14.85 -29.45
N GLN A 505 28.20 -14.32 -28.27
CA GLN A 505 29.35 -13.43 -28.11
C GLN A 505 30.68 -14.09 -28.52
N THR A 506 30.85 -15.36 -28.15
CA THR A 506 32.04 -16.14 -28.50
C THR A 506 32.11 -16.35 -30.01
N ASN A 507 30.98 -16.67 -30.65
CA ASN A 507 30.90 -16.84 -32.10
C ASN A 507 31.30 -15.57 -32.86
N ASP A 508 30.84 -14.40 -32.42
CA ASP A 508 31.22 -13.12 -33.04
C ASP A 508 32.74 -12.90 -32.98
N THR A 509 33.36 -13.26 -31.86
CA THR A 509 34.83 -13.17 -31.69
C THR A 509 35.58 -14.18 -32.56
N ILE A 510 35.08 -15.41 -32.63
CA ILE A 510 35.68 -16.47 -33.46
C ILE A 510 35.58 -16.11 -34.95
N MET A 511 34.40 -15.69 -35.42
CA MET A 511 34.16 -15.25 -36.82
C MET A 511 35.04 -14.07 -37.23
N ALA A 512 35.38 -13.18 -36.30
CA ALA A 512 36.27 -12.05 -36.54
C ALA A 512 37.76 -12.41 -36.52
N SER A 513 38.11 -13.67 -36.25
CA SER A 513 39.49 -14.18 -36.13
C SER A 513 39.74 -15.37 -37.06
N SER A 514 41.00 -15.82 -37.18
CA SER A 514 41.29 -17.11 -37.85
C SER A 514 41.23 -18.30 -36.88
N SER A 515 40.80 -18.08 -35.63
CA SER A 515 40.66 -19.17 -34.66
C SER A 515 39.43 -20.02 -34.96
N ARG A 516 39.38 -21.21 -34.36
CA ARG A 516 38.26 -22.15 -34.50
C ARG A 516 37.97 -22.82 -33.17
N MET A 517 36.71 -23.12 -32.93
CA MET A 517 36.25 -23.65 -31.66
C MET A 517 35.47 -24.95 -31.87
N VAL A 518 35.77 -25.97 -31.08
CA VAL A 518 35.04 -27.23 -31.02
C VAL A 518 34.26 -27.24 -29.71
N LEU A 519 32.94 -27.30 -29.81
CA LEU A 519 32.01 -27.39 -28.70
C LEU A 519 31.49 -28.81 -28.61
N GLN A 520 31.67 -29.44 -27.46
CA GLN A 520 31.16 -30.77 -27.19
C GLN A 520 29.83 -30.67 -26.44
N VAL A 521 28.80 -31.35 -26.94
CA VAL A 521 27.46 -31.38 -26.34
C VAL A 521 26.85 -32.78 -26.46
N ASP A 522 26.29 -33.30 -25.38
CA ASP A 522 25.44 -34.48 -25.35
C ASP A 522 24.02 -34.10 -25.82
N PRO A 523 23.57 -34.60 -26.99
CA PRO A 523 22.25 -34.28 -27.54
C PRO A 523 21.08 -34.75 -26.66
N ASN A 524 21.32 -35.66 -25.69
CA ASN A 524 20.28 -36.17 -24.80
C ASN A 524 20.01 -35.28 -23.58
N VAL A 525 20.87 -34.29 -23.31
CA VAL A 525 20.78 -33.44 -22.12
C VAL A 525 19.96 -32.16 -22.37
N LEU A 526 19.78 -31.76 -23.63
CA LEU A 526 19.05 -30.56 -24.03
C LEU A 526 17.67 -30.90 -24.61
N GLU A 527 16.69 -30.00 -24.41
CA GLU A 527 15.43 -30.14 -25.15
C GLU A 527 15.66 -29.94 -26.66
N LYS A 528 14.85 -30.60 -27.51
CA LYS A 528 14.99 -30.48 -28.98
C LYS A 528 15.01 -29.04 -29.48
N LYS A 529 14.25 -28.14 -28.85
CA LYS A 529 14.20 -26.72 -29.22
C LYS A 529 15.49 -25.97 -28.84
N GLU A 530 16.05 -26.27 -27.68
CA GLU A 530 17.29 -25.70 -27.17
C GLU A 530 18.48 -26.11 -28.04
N PHE A 531 18.54 -27.39 -28.40
CA PHE A 531 19.54 -27.93 -29.30
C PHE A 531 19.48 -27.29 -30.70
N HIS A 532 18.26 -27.11 -31.25
CA HIS A 532 18.07 -26.40 -32.51
C HIS A 532 18.50 -24.93 -32.46
N LEU A 533 18.34 -24.24 -31.32
CA LEU A 533 18.81 -22.87 -31.15
C LEU A 533 20.34 -22.80 -31.19
N LEU A 534 21.04 -23.68 -30.47
CA LEU A 534 22.51 -23.72 -30.46
C LEU A 534 23.10 -24.03 -31.84
N LYS A 535 22.49 -24.92 -32.62
CA LYS A 535 22.90 -25.23 -34.00
C LYS A 535 22.89 -24.02 -34.93
N ARG A 536 22.18 -22.92 -34.60
CA ARG A 536 22.12 -21.72 -35.44
C ARG A 536 23.48 -21.06 -35.67
N TRP A 537 24.39 -21.17 -34.71
CA TRP A 537 25.72 -20.55 -34.75
C TRP A 537 26.85 -21.53 -35.06
N MET A 538 26.53 -22.81 -35.28
CA MET A 538 27.55 -23.88 -35.31
C MET A 538 27.46 -24.69 -36.59
N ARG A 539 28.61 -25.17 -37.07
CA ARG A 539 28.71 -26.19 -38.12
C ARG A 539 28.77 -27.58 -37.48
N SER A 540 28.17 -28.57 -38.13
CA SER A 540 28.31 -29.96 -37.68
C SER A 540 29.71 -30.46 -38.03
N VAL A 541 30.38 -31.16 -37.11
CA VAL A 541 31.48 -32.05 -37.49
C VAL A 541 30.82 -33.27 -38.18
N SER A 542 30.78 -33.29 -39.50
CA SER A 542 30.25 -34.45 -40.25
C SER A 542 31.25 -35.60 -40.20
N GLY A 543 30.80 -36.80 -39.83
CA GLY A 543 31.63 -38.01 -39.81
C GLY A 543 32.18 -38.45 -41.19
N ASP A 544 31.77 -37.80 -42.28
CA ASP A 544 32.19 -38.13 -43.65
C ASP A 544 33.51 -37.47 -44.10
N SER A 545 34.15 -36.64 -43.26
CA SER A 545 35.51 -36.11 -43.50
C SER A 545 36.59 -36.85 -42.70
N ILE A 546 36.26 -38.01 -42.11
CA ILE A 546 37.17 -38.86 -41.32
C ILE A 546 37.06 -40.34 -41.78
N SER A 547 36.99 -40.57 -43.10
CA SER A 547 37.16 -41.91 -43.68
C SER A 547 38.51 -42.05 -44.35
#